data_AF-A0AAE3CG04-F1
#
_entry.id   AF-A0AAE3CG04-F1
#
_cell.length_a   1.000
_cell.length_b   1.000
_cell.length_c   1.000
_cell.angle_alpha   90.00
_cell.angle_beta   90.00
_cell.angle_gamma   90.00
#
_symmetry.space_group_name_H-M   'P 1'
#
loop_
_entity.id
_entity.type
_entity.pdbx_description
1 polymer ?
#
loop_
_entity_poly.entity_id
_entity_poly.type
_entity_poly.pdbx_seq_one_letter_code
_entity_poly.pdbx_strand_id
1 'polypeptide(L)'
;MMISSKVFQKTLQELQKHPGVKGVIVTSSEGLPISTTLDPQKTETISALVTSLVGKAKGVVKEMGEGALKFLTLDAGKSEIQIAPEQEFVLIVLREKPE
;
A
#
# COMPACT_ATOMS: atom_id res chain seq x y z
N MET A 1 6.85 -15.82 9.16
CA MET A 1 5.67 -16.72 9.13
C MET A 1 5.14 -16.66 7.70
N MET A 2 5.28 -17.71 6.89
CA MET A 2 4.76 -17.69 5.52
C MET A 2 3.24 -17.79 5.56
N ILE A 3 2.56 -16.68 5.28
CA ILE A 3 1.12 -16.69 5.03
C ILE A 3 0.89 -17.52 3.77
N SER A 4 0.01 -18.53 3.85
CA SER A 4 -0.37 -19.30 2.66
C SER A 4 -0.94 -18.36 1.59
N SER A 5 -0.50 -18.52 0.34
CA SER A 5 -0.95 -17.73 -0.81
C SER A 5 -2.48 -17.64 -0.93
N LYS A 6 -3.21 -18.69 -0.52
CA LYS A 6 -4.67 -18.70 -0.47
C LYS A 6 -5.26 -17.72 0.55
N VAL A 7 -4.68 -17.66 1.75
CA VAL A 7 -5.15 -16.75 2.80
C VAL A 7 -4.91 -15.31 2.37
N PHE A 8 -3.72 -15.02 1.84
CA PHE A 8 -3.36 -13.71 1.33
C PHE A 8 -4.32 -13.23 0.24
N GLN A 9 -4.58 -14.05 -0.79
CA GLN A 9 -5.53 -13.71 -1.85
C GLN A 9 -6.95 -13.49 -1.34
N LYS A 10 -7.40 -14.29 -0.37
CA LYS A 10 -8.72 -14.11 0.25
C LYS A 10 -8.81 -12.78 0.99
N THR A 11 -7.79 -12.41 1.76
CA THR A 11 -7.74 -11.13 2.47
C THR A 11 -7.74 -9.94 1.51
N LEU A 12 -7.04 -10.03 0.38
CA LEU A 12 -7.09 -8.98 -0.65
C LEU A 12 -8.49 -8.83 -1.25
N GLN A 13 -9.19 -9.93 -1.51
CA GLN A 13 -10.57 -9.89 -1.99
C GLN A 13 -11.54 -9.32 -0.94
N GLU A 14 -11.32 -9.60 0.34
CA GLU A 14 -12.11 -9.01 1.43
C GLU A 14 -11.87 -7.50 1.52
N LEU A 15 -10.62 -7.05 1.42
CA LEU A 15 -10.25 -5.62 1.37
C LEU A 15 -10.92 -4.90 0.20
N GLN A 16 -10.96 -5.51 -0.98
CA GLN A 16 -11.61 -4.93 -2.15
C GLN A 16 -13.13 -4.75 -1.95
N LYS A 17 -13.78 -5.58 -1.13
CA LYS A 17 -15.23 -5.48 -0.86
C LYS A 17 -15.57 -4.37 0.13
N HIS A 18 -14.59 -3.76 0.81
CA HIS A 18 -14.87 -2.67 1.73
C HIS A 18 -15.38 -1.43 0.98
N PRO A 19 -16.45 -0.79 1.47
CA PRO A 19 -16.99 0.43 0.84
C PRO A 19 -15.93 1.51 0.63
N GLY A 20 -15.93 2.07 -0.59
CA GLY A 20 -14.99 3.10 -1.00
C GLY A 20 -13.60 2.58 -1.39
N VAL A 21 -13.30 1.28 -1.34
CA VAL A 21 -12.03 0.75 -1.86
C VAL A 21 -12.11 0.65 -3.39
N LYS A 22 -11.23 1.40 -4.08
CA LYS A 22 -11.10 1.40 -5.55
C LYS A 22 -10.15 0.33 -6.05
N GLY A 23 -9.11 0.05 -5.28
CA GLY A 23 -8.07 -0.88 -5.68
C GLY A 23 -7.10 -1.18 -4.55
N VAL A 24 -6.48 -2.34 -4.65
CA VAL A 24 -5.47 -2.82 -3.72
C VAL A 24 -4.27 -3.28 -4.51
N ILE A 25 -3.08 -2.87 -4.08
CA ILE A 25 -1.80 -3.29 -4.63
C ILE A 25 -0.97 -3.83 -3.47
N VAL A 26 -0.33 -4.96 -3.69
CA VAL A 26 0.77 -5.43 -2.84
C VAL A 26 2.03 -5.45 -3.67
N THR A 27 3.07 -4.81 -3.16
CA THR A 27 4.38 -4.71 -3.79
C THR A 27 5.47 -5.19 -2.85
N SER A 28 6.59 -5.65 -3.39
CA SER A 28 7.79 -5.91 -2.60
C SER A 28 8.37 -4.60 -2.04
N SER A 29 9.32 -4.72 -1.12
CA SER A 29 10.10 -3.58 -0.63
C SER A 29 10.93 -2.86 -1.70
N GLU A 30 11.04 -3.44 -2.91
CA GLU A 30 11.75 -2.87 -4.05
C GLU A 30 10.81 -2.15 -5.03
N GLY A 31 9.49 -2.19 -4.81
CA GLY A 31 8.51 -1.54 -5.68
C GLY A 31 8.07 -2.41 -6.87
N LEU A 32 8.36 -3.72 -6.84
CA LEU A 32 7.84 -4.67 -7.83
C LEU A 32 6.45 -5.15 -7.42
N PRO A 33 5.43 -5.06 -8.29
CA PRO A 33 4.09 -5.55 -7.96
C PRO A 33 4.07 -7.07 -7.74
N ILE A 34 3.45 -7.51 -6.64
CA ILE A 34 3.22 -8.93 -6.30
C ILE A 34 1.78 -9.32 -6.66
N SER A 35 0.81 -8.46 -6.33
CA SER A 35 -0.61 -8.68 -6.63
C SER A 35 -1.34 -7.35 -6.71
N THR A 36 -2.36 -7.25 -7.56
CA THR A 36 -3.11 -6.01 -7.76
C THR A 36 -4.53 -6.31 -8.21
N THR A 37 -5.46 -5.43 -7.86
CA THR A 37 -6.82 -5.39 -8.43
C THR A 37 -7.00 -4.26 -9.44
N LEU A 38 -5.93 -3.53 -9.76
CA LEU A 38 -5.88 -2.43 -10.71
C LEU A 38 -5.25 -2.85 -12.04
N ASP A 39 -5.36 -1.98 -13.03
CA ASP A 39 -4.68 -2.13 -14.32
C ASP A 39 -3.15 -2.28 -14.14
N PRO A 40 -2.48 -3.19 -14.88
CA PRO A 40 -1.05 -3.45 -14.72
C PRO A 40 -0.14 -2.23 -14.93
N GLN A 41 -0.40 -1.38 -15.94
CA GLN A 41 0.46 -0.22 -16.23
C GLN A 41 0.44 0.78 -15.08
N LYS A 42 -0.75 1.05 -14.54
CA LYS A 42 -0.91 1.92 -13.36
C LYS A 42 -0.26 1.30 -12.13
N THR A 43 -0.37 -0.01 -11.97
CA THR A 43 0.18 -0.74 -10.83
C THR A 43 1.70 -0.62 -10.73
N GLU A 44 2.43 -0.80 -11.84
CA GLU A 44 3.89 -0.67 -11.85
C GLU A 44 4.34 0.73 -11.43
N THR A 45 3.72 1.76 -12.02
CA THR A 45 4.03 3.15 -11.72
C THR A 45 3.75 3.49 -10.25
N ILE A 46 2.57 3.11 -9.74
CA ILE A 46 2.19 3.37 -8.35
C ILE A 46 3.13 2.65 -7.38
N SER A 47 3.48 1.39 -7.66
CA SER A 47 4.34 0.59 -6.79
C SER A 47 5.73 1.21 -6.64
N ALA A 48 6.36 1.62 -7.77
CA ALA A 48 7.68 2.25 -7.74
C ALA A 48 7.66 3.60 -6.97
N LEU A 49 6.68 4.46 -7.25
CA LEU A 49 6.58 5.78 -6.62
C LEU A 49 6.27 5.69 -5.13
N VAL A 50 5.33 4.84 -4.74
CA VAL A 50 4.93 4.67 -3.33
C VAL A 50 6.05 4.05 -2.52
N THR A 51 6.75 3.04 -3.03
CA THR A 51 7.89 2.45 -2.31
C THR A 51 9.03 3.45 -2.10
N SER A 52 9.33 4.28 -3.10
CA SER A 52 10.30 5.39 -2.95
C SER A 52 9.87 6.39 -1.88
N LEU A 53 8.58 6.76 -1.86
CA LEU A 53 8.02 7.65 -0.85
C LEU A 53 8.07 7.05 0.56
N VAL A 54 7.72 5.76 0.71
CA VAL A 54 7.82 5.03 1.98
C VAL A 54 9.26 5.03 2.50
N GLY A 55 10.25 4.86 1.63
CA GLY A 55 11.67 4.95 2.00
C GLY A 55 12.02 6.31 2.62
N LYS A 56 11.57 7.40 1.97
CA LYS A 56 11.76 8.77 2.48
C LYS A 56 11.03 8.99 3.81
N ALA A 57 9.77 8.57 3.91
CA ALA A 57 8.96 8.71 5.11
C ALA A 57 9.56 7.93 6.31
N LYS A 58 10.06 6.71 6.08
CA LYS A 58 10.80 5.94 7.09
C LYS A 58 12.03 6.69 7.59
N GLY A 59 12.77 7.34 6.69
CA GLY A 59 13.90 8.20 7.04
C GLY A 59 13.48 9.35 7.95
N VAL A 60 12.43 10.09 7.58
CA VAL A 60 11.90 11.21 8.39
C VAL A 60 11.49 10.75 9.79
N VAL A 61 10.69 9.68 9.90
CA VAL A 61 10.24 9.16 11.21
C VAL A 61 11.42 8.72 12.08
N LYS A 62 12.44 8.11 11.46
CA LYS A 62 13.66 7.71 12.16
C LYS A 62 14.45 8.91 12.69
N GLU A 63 14.62 9.95 11.87
CA GLU A 63 15.33 11.18 12.28
C GLU A 63 14.56 11.94 13.37
N MET A 64 13.23 11.89 13.37
CA MET A 64 12.42 12.44 14.46
C MET A 64 12.57 11.69 15.78
N GLY A 65 13.05 10.44 15.76
CA GLY A 65 13.16 9.59 16.96
C GLY A 65 11.82 9.05 17.47
N GLU A 66 10.73 9.24 16.72
CA GLU A 66 9.35 8.87 17.09
C GLU A 66 9.01 7.40 16.76
N GLY A 67 10.03 6.54 16.71
CA GLY A 67 9.88 5.11 16.44
C GLY A 67 9.96 4.75 14.95
N ALA A 68 8.97 4.01 14.44
CA ALA A 68 8.99 3.44 13.09
C ALA A 68 7.69 3.73 12.34
N LEU A 69 7.80 3.99 11.03
CA LEU A 69 6.63 4.20 10.16
C LEU A 69 5.77 2.94 10.13
N LYS A 70 4.56 3.02 10.68
CA LYS A 70 3.56 1.95 10.67
C LYS A 70 2.51 2.11 9.58
N PHE A 71 2.12 3.35 9.30
CA PHE A 71 1.06 3.65 8.34
C PHE A 71 1.28 5.06 7.78
N LEU A 72 0.96 5.23 6.50
CA LEU A 72 1.01 6.52 5.80
C LEU A 72 -0.28 6.67 4.99
N THR A 73 -0.96 7.80 5.16
CA THR A 73 -2.13 8.16 4.34
C THR A 73 -1.80 9.40 3.53
N LEU A 74 -2.02 9.34 2.22
CA LEU A 74 -1.93 10.49 1.33
C LEU A 74 -3.34 10.90 0.93
N ASP A 75 -3.71 12.13 1.28
CA ASP A 75 -4.95 12.75 0.84
C ASP A 75 -4.70 13.48 -0.49
N ALA A 76 -5.31 12.99 -1.58
CA ALA A 76 -5.25 13.61 -2.90
C ALA A 76 -6.50 14.46 -3.20
N GLY A 77 -7.26 14.84 -2.17
CA GLY A 77 -8.50 15.60 -2.25
C GLY A 77 -9.71 14.74 -2.66
N LYS A 78 -9.66 14.12 -3.85
CA LYS A 78 -10.73 13.26 -4.37
C LYS A 78 -10.62 11.80 -3.93
N SER A 79 -9.44 11.40 -3.49
CA SER A 79 -9.11 10.03 -3.14
C SER A 79 -8.05 10.00 -2.07
N GLU A 80 -8.01 8.91 -1.33
CA GLU A 80 -6.96 8.65 -0.36
C GLU A 80 -6.13 7.44 -0.82
N ILE A 81 -4.82 7.51 -0.57
CA ILE A 81 -3.90 6.40 -0.75
C ILE A 81 -3.43 6.00 0.64
N GLN A 82 -3.87 4.83 1.08
CA GLN A 82 -3.51 4.25 2.37
C GLN A 82 -2.37 3.26 2.16
N ILE A 83 -1.27 3.45 2.89
CA ILE A 83 -0.02 2.71 2.69
C ILE A 83 0.40 2.11 4.02
N ALA A 84 0.49 0.78 4.07
CA ALA A 84 0.97 0.02 5.21
C ALA A 84 2.27 -0.71 4.82
N PRO A 85 3.44 -0.18 5.22
CA PRO A 85 4.71 -0.86 5.00
C PRO A 85 4.92 -1.98 6.02
N GLU A 86 5.15 -3.19 5.53
CA GLU A 86 5.54 -4.36 6.32
C GLU A 86 7.00 -4.73 6.08
N GLN A 87 7.46 -5.81 6.70
CA GLN A 87 8.86 -6.25 6.62
C GLN A 87 9.25 -6.77 5.23
N GLU A 88 8.34 -7.47 4.55
CA GLU A 88 8.60 -8.13 3.25
C GLU A 88 7.80 -7.52 2.08
N PHE A 89 6.77 -6.72 2.38
CA PHE A 89 5.90 -6.13 1.37
C PHE A 89 5.38 -4.76 1.81
N VAL A 90 4.78 -4.03 0.88
CA VAL A 90 4.01 -2.81 1.14
C VAL A 90 2.61 -3.03 0.60
N LEU A 91 1.62 -2.86 1.47
CA LEU A 91 0.20 -2.85 1.10
C LEU A 91 -0.21 -1.42 0.77
N ILE A 92 -0.81 -1.24 -0.40
CA ILE A 92 -1.27 0.05 -0.90
C ILE A 92 -2.76 -0.10 -1.23
N VAL A 93 -3.59 0.74 -0.65
CA VAL A 93 -5.04 0.76 -0.87
C VAL A 93 -5.43 2.11 -1.42
N LEU A 94 -6.03 2.13 -2.61
CA LEU A 94 -6.64 3.31 -3.19
C LEU A 94 -8.10 3.36 -2.77
N ARG A 95 -8.53 4.48 -2.21
CA ARG A 95 -9.89 4.67 -1.72
C ARG A 95 -10.52 5.94 -2.27
N GLU A 96 -11.84 5.90 -2.46
CA GLU A 96 -12.66 7.11 -2.52
C GLU A 96 -12.70 7.76 -1.16
N LYS A 97 -12.56 9.07 -1.17
CA LYS A 97 -12.83 9.85 0.02
C LYS A 97 -14.36 9.94 0.17
N PRO A 98 -14.94 9.48 1.29
CA PRO A 98 -16.35 9.73 1.54
C PRO A 98 -16.56 11.26 1.62
N GLU A 99 -17.53 11.77 0.87
CA GLU A 99 -17.96 13.18 0.94
C GLU A 99 -18.49 13.55 2.33
#